data_AF-A0A521TNM6-F1
#
_entry.id   AF-A0A521TNM6-F1
#
_cell.length_a   1.000
_cell.length_b   1.000
_cell.length_c   1.000
_cell.angle_alpha   90.00
_cell.angle_beta   90.00
_cell.angle_gamma   90.00
#
_symmetry.space_group_name_H-M   'P 1'
#
loop_
_entity.id
_entity.type
_entity.pdbx_description
1 polymer ?
#
loop_
_entity_poly.entity_id
_entity_poly.type
_entity_poly.pdbx_seq_one_letter_code
_entity_poly.pdbx_strand_id
1 'polypeptide(L)'
;MGGRVRRRSRRLGSATSRAPSSAMSAAGSFVTLTILPWTSGKLGLGPGKALLREAIGEDETIESLLSRLTDRIAGFEEWVYDRPERRIHEHCTLLVNGRAHEGIGGLAAPLRDGDEVTVLPGFAGGADGSRSGFDS
;
A
#
# COMPACT_ATOMS: atom_id res chain seq x y z
N MET A 1 44.94 47.79 -38.08
CA MET A 1 45.26 46.54 -38.80
C MET A 1 45.45 45.43 -37.78
N GLY A 2 44.49 44.50 -37.72
CA GLY A 2 44.43 43.43 -36.74
C GLY A 2 45.16 42.16 -37.19
N GLY A 3 45.89 41.55 -36.27
CA GLY A 3 46.57 40.26 -36.46
C GLY A 3 45.69 39.09 -36.00
N ARG A 4 45.47 38.14 -36.91
CA ARG A 4 44.88 36.82 -36.66
C ARG A 4 45.89 35.93 -35.93
N VAL A 5 45.42 34.98 -35.12
CA VAL A 5 45.60 33.52 -35.34
C VAL A 5 44.75 32.75 -34.32
N ARG A 6 44.07 31.73 -34.84
CA ARG A 6 43.22 30.75 -34.16
C ARG A 6 44.09 29.73 -33.42
N ARG A 7 43.63 29.21 -32.27
CA ARG A 7 43.46 27.76 -32.08
C ARG A 7 42.73 27.40 -30.78
N ARG A 8 41.98 26.31 -30.94
CA ARG A 8 41.10 25.56 -30.03
C ARG A 8 41.69 25.28 -28.65
N SER A 9 40.79 25.24 -27.66
CA SER A 9 40.88 24.33 -26.52
C SER A 9 39.52 23.71 -26.24
N ARG A 10 39.40 22.40 -26.51
CA ARG A 10 38.42 21.50 -25.90
C ARG A 10 39.13 20.78 -24.76
N ARG A 11 38.55 20.81 -23.55
CA ARG A 11 38.60 19.77 -22.51
C ARG A 11 37.27 19.90 -21.75
N LEU A 12 36.30 18.98 -21.86
CA LEU A 12 36.24 17.64 -21.24
C LEU A 12 36.67 17.68 -19.76
N GLY A 13 35.67 17.87 -18.90
CA GLY A 13 35.73 17.65 -17.46
C GLY A 13 34.46 16.92 -17.04
N SER A 14 34.54 15.60 -17.00
CA SER A 14 33.56 14.72 -16.38
C SER A 14 33.64 14.88 -14.86
N ALA A 15 32.50 15.06 -14.20
CA ALA A 15 32.35 14.78 -12.77
C ALA A 15 31.08 13.94 -12.60
N THR A 16 31.32 12.64 -12.58
CA THR A 16 30.44 11.55 -12.23
C THR A 16 30.01 11.66 -10.75
N SER A 17 28.88 11.01 -10.44
CA SER A 17 28.47 10.52 -9.09
C SER A 17 27.61 11.53 -8.30
N ARG A 18 26.41 11.21 -7.80
CA ARG A 18 25.89 9.91 -7.34
C ARG A 18 24.35 9.98 -7.18
N ALA A 19 23.60 9.54 -8.18
CA ALA A 19 22.44 8.70 -7.91
C ALA A 19 22.99 7.27 -8.03
N PRO A 20 22.99 6.47 -6.94
CA PRO A 20 21.76 5.82 -6.51
C PRO A 20 21.66 5.68 -4.97
N SER A 21 20.59 6.20 -4.36
CA SER A 21 20.26 5.89 -2.96
C SER A 21 18.78 5.60 -2.75
N SER A 22 18.15 4.85 -3.68
CA SER A 22 16.92 4.10 -3.38
C SER A 22 16.92 2.73 -4.05
N ALA A 23 18.10 2.12 -4.16
CA ALA A 23 18.25 0.73 -4.57
C ALA A 23 19.12 0.00 -3.54
N MET A 24 18.74 0.05 -2.26
CA MET A 24 19.31 -0.82 -1.22
C MET A 24 18.46 -0.82 0.07
N SER A 25 17.23 -1.31 -0.06
CA SER A 25 16.76 -2.34 0.85
C SER A 25 15.93 -3.34 0.04
N ALA A 26 16.64 -4.26 -0.61
CA ALA A 26 16.05 -5.46 -1.23
C ALA A 26 15.70 -6.51 -0.15
N ALA A 27 15.27 -6.05 1.01
CA ALA A 27 14.30 -6.71 1.85
C ALA A 27 13.14 -5.70 1.90
N GLY A 28 12.23 -5.78 0.93
CA GLY A 28 11.07 -4.89 0.92
C GLY A 28 10.39 -5.00 2.27
N SER A 29 10.02 -3.88 2.88
CA SER A 29 9.12 -3.90 4.01
C SER A 29 7.76 -4.34 3.49
N PHE A 30 7.13 -5.32 4.13
CA PHE A 30 5.83 -5.83 3.70
C PHE A 30 4.82 -5.75 4.83
N VAL A 31 3.58 -5.45 4.46
CA VAL A 31 2.43 -5.60 5.34
C VAL A 31 1.54 -6.73 4.85
N THR A 32 0.87 -7.38 5.78
CA THR A 32 -0.13 -8.40 5.47
C THR A 32 -1.50 -7.76 5.52
N LEU A 33 -2.16 -7.65 4.37
CA LEU A 33 -3.54 -7.18 4.26
C LEU A 33 -4.49 -8.38 4.30
N THR A 34 -5.27 -8.47 5.36
CA THR A 34 -6.39 -9.40 5.49
C THR A 34 -7.69 -8.70 5.06
N ILE A 35 -8.38 -9.28 4.09
CA ILE A 35 -9.72 -8.87 3.68
C ILE A 35 -10.68 -10.01 4.00
N LEU A 36 -11.72 -9.73 4.80
CA LEU A 36 -12.69 -10.74 5.21
C LEU A 36 -13.56 -11.24 4.04
N PRO A 37 -14.15 -12.45 4.14
CA PRO A 37 -14.85 -13.12 3.03
C PRO A 37 -15.93 -12.29 2.36
N TRP A 38 -16.74 -11.55 3.13
CA TRP A 38 -17.79 -10.69 2.57
C TRP A 38 -17.20 -9.59 1.67
N THR A 39 -16.17 -8.89 2.14
CA THR A 39 -15.49 -7.83 1.38
C THR A 39 -14.72 -8.42 0.19
N SER A 40 -14.03 -9.56 0.40
CA SER A 40 -13.30 -10.27 -0.66
C SER A 40 -14.20 -10.67 -1.82
N GLY A 41 -15.40 -11.17 -1.53
CA GLY A 41 -16.39 -11.51 -2.54
C GLY A 41 -16.86 -10.30 -3.35
N LYS A 42 -17.05 -9.14 -2.70
CA LYS A 42 -17.41 -7.88 -3.37
C LYS A 42 -16.29 -7.36 -4.28
N LEU A 43 -15.04 -7.55 -3.86
CA LEU A 43 -13.85 -7.13 -4.61
C LEU A 43 -13.43 -8.12 -5.71
N GLY A 44 -14.16 -9.24 -5.88
CA GLY A 44 -13.82 -10.27 -6.86
C GLY A 44 -12.54 -11.06 -6.52
N LEU A 45 -12.06 -11.00 -5.28
CA LEU A 45 -10.86 -11.71 -4.82
C LEU A 45 -11.13 -13.19 -4.49
N GLY A 46 -12.40 -13.57 -4.38
CA GLY A 46 -12.85 -14.94 -4.16
C GLY A 46 -13.78 -15.09 -2.95
N PRO A 47 -14.39 -16.27 -2.76
CA PRO A 47 -15.44 -16.51 -1.77
C PRO A 47 -14.95 -16.62 -0.31
N GLY A 48 -13.64 -16.50 -0.07
CA GLY A 48 -13.02 -16.66 1.25
C GLY A 48 -12.28 -15.41 1.73
N LYS A 49 -11.61 -15.52 2.87
CA LYS A 49 -10.68 -14.49 3.34
C LYS A 49 -9.56 -14.36 2.31
N ALA A 50 -9.31 -13.15 1.84
CA ALA A 50 -8.15 -12.85 1.01
C ALA A 50 -7.00 -12.36 1.90
N LEU A 51 -5.81 -12.92 1.65
CA LEU A 51 -4.55 -12.54 2.28
C LEU A 51 -3.66 -11.98 1.18
N LEU A 52 -3.47 -10.67 1.19
CA LEU A 52 -2.62 -9.96 0.24
C LEU A 52 -1.36 -9.50 0.96
N ARG A 53 -0.21 -9.60 0.30
CA ARG A 53 1.07 -9.15 0.85
C ARG A 53 1.54 -7.95 0.04
N GLU A 54 1.58 -6.80 0.68
CA GLU A 54 1.80 -5.53 0.01
C GLU A 54 3.16 -4.96 0.41
N ALA A 55 3.96 -4.59 -0.59
CA ALA A 55 5.22 -3.92 -0.37
C ALA A 55 4.97 -2.46 0.03
N ILE A 56 5.52 -2.06 1.17
CA ILE A 56 5.49 -0.70 1.70
C ILE A 56 6.87 -0.04 1.54
N GLY A 57 6.85 1.26 1.26
CA GLY A 57 8.05 2.09 1.21
C GLY A 57 8.52 2.53 2.59
N GLU A 58 9.67 3.20 2.63
CA GLU A 58 10.09 3.98 3.79
C GLU A 58 9.08 5.12 4.00
N ASP A 59 8.54 5.25 5.22
CA ASP A 59 7.51 6.23 5.60
C ASP A 59 6.13 6.06 4.92
N GLU A 60 5.82 4.86 4.40
CA GLU A 60 4.48 4.57 3.87
C GLU A 60 3.42 4.67 4.98
N THR A 61 2.29 5.30 4.67
CA THR A 61 1.15 5.43 5.59
C THR A 61 0.00 4.53 5.17
N ILE A 62 -0.96 4.36 6.08
CA ILE A 62 -2.23 3.67 5.79
C ILE A 62 -2.89 4.29 4.54
N GLU A 63 -2.94 5.62 4.45
CA GLU A 63 -3.53 6.32 3.32
C GLU A 63 -2.88 5.96 1.98
N SER A 64 -1.55 6.01 1.91
CA SER A 64 -0.79 5.69 0.70
C SER A 64 -1.01 4.25 0.26
N LEU A 65 -1.05 3.31 1.22
CA LEU A 65 -1.37 1.91 0.95
C LEU A 65 -2.79 1.75 0.37
N LEU A 66 -3.81 2.33 1.00
CA LEU A 66 -5.20 2.24 0.54
C LEU A 66 -5.38 2.89 -0.84
N SER A 67 -4.72 4.02 -1.08
CA SER A 67 -4.69 4.67 -2.39
C SER A 67 -4.11 3.72 -3.46
N ARG A 68 -2.98 3.06 -3.18
CA ARG A 68 -2.43 2.07 -4.13
C ARG A 68 -3.32 0.86 -4.35
N LEU A 69 -4.04 0.41 -3.31
CA LEU A 69 -4.97 -0.71 -3.42
C LEU A 69 -6.20 -0.36 -4.27
N THR A 70 -6.67 0.89 -4.21
CA THR A 70 -7.76 1.37 -5.10
C THR A 70 -7.37 1.36 -6.56
N ASP A 71 -6.11 1.65 -6.91
CA ASP A 71 -5.63 1.52 -8.29
C ASP A 71 -5.48 0.06 -8.76
N ARG A 72 -5.24 -0.87 -7.83
CA ARG A 72 -4.97 -2.29 -8.15
C ARG A 72 -6.20 -3.18 -8.12
N ILE A 73 -7.16 -2.90 -7.23
CA ILE A 73 -8.32 -3.74 -6.97
C ILE A 73 -9.57 -2.94 -7.35
N ALA A 74 -10.21 -3.36 -8.44
CA ALA A 74 -11.47 -2.77 -8.88
C ALA A 74 -12.53 -2.86 -7.76
N GLY A 75 -13.22 -1.75 -7.50
CA GLY A 75 -14.24 -1.67 -6.45
C GLY A 75 -13.71 -1.41 -5.04
N PHE A 76 -12.39 -1.42 -4.80
CA PHE A 76 -11.86 -1.11 -3.47
C PHE A 76 -12.21 0.33 -3.04
N GLU A 77 -12.30 1.25 -3.98
CA GLU A 77 -12.67 2.65 -3.70
C GLU A 77 -14.15 2.77 -3.29
N GLU A 78 -15.01 2.02 -3.98
CA GLU A 78 -16.46 2.02 -3.75
C GLU A 78 -16.84 1.33 -2.44
N TRP A 79 -16.10 0.30 -2.03
CA TRP A 79 -16.49 -0.56 -0.91
C TRP A 79 -15.67 -0.35 0.36
N VAL A 80 -14.42 0.10 0.27
CA VAL A 80 -13.50 0.17 1.42
C VAL A 80 -13.00 1.59 1.68
N TYR A 81 -12.36 2.23 0.69
CA TYR A 81 -11.68 3.50 0.89
C TYR A 81 -12.13 4.56 -0.11
N ASP A 82 -12.77 5.61 0.39
CA ASP A 82 -13.14 6.78 -0.41
C ASP A 82 -11.91 7.68 -0.60
N ARG A 83 -11.32 7.62 -1.79
CA ARG A 83 -10.16 8.45 -2.18
C ARG A 83 -10.45 9.96 -2.18
N PRO A 84 -11.56 10.48 -2.75
CA PRO A 84 -11.80 11.92 -2.76
C PRO A 84 -12.04 12.52 -1.38
N GLU A 85 -12.72 11.80 -0.48
CA GLU A 85 -12.94 12.25 0.89
C GLU A 85 -11.82 11.82 1.85
N ARG A 86 -10.85 11.03 1.37
CA ARG A 86 -9.73 10.46 2.15
C ARG A 86 -10.23 9.84 3.45
N ARG A 87 -11.22 8.95 3.34
CA ARG A 87 -11.84 8.28 4.48
C ARG A 87 -12.17 6.83 4.16
N ILE A 88 -12.24 5.99 5.19
CA ILE A 88 -12.78 4.63 5.05
C ILE A 88 -14.30 4.72 5.12
N HIS A 89 -15.00 3.92 4.31
CA HIS A 89 -16.45 3.86 4.34
C HIS A 89 -16.94 3.44 5.72
N GLU A 90 -18.02 4.04 6.22
CA GLU A 90 -18.59 3.79 7.56
C GLU A 90 -18.97 2.32 7.82
N HIS A 91 -19.25 1.58 6.74
CA HIS A 91 -19.53 0.15 6.79
C HIS A 91 -18.25 -0.72 6.76
N CYS A 92 -17.07 -0.12 6.92
CA CYS A 92 -15.78 -0.77 6.97
C CYS A 92 -14.95 -0.21 8.15
N THR A 93 -14.23 -1.09 8.82
CA THR A 93 -13.30 -0.76 9.88
C THR A 93 -11.94 -1.30 9.50
N LEU A 94 -10.94 -0.42 9.50
CA LEU A 94 -9.56 -0.81 9.30
C LEU A 94 -8.88 -1.01 10.65
N LEU A 95 -8.32 -2.20 10.86
CA LEU A 95 -7.48 -2.53 12.00
C LEU A 95 -6.02 -2.65 11.55
N VAL A 96 -5.08 -2.08 12.30
CA VAL A 96 -3.64 -2.33 12.14
C VAL A 96 -3.14 -3.00 13.41
N ASN A 97 -2.56 -4.20 13.28
CA ASN A 97 -2.16 -5.06 14.38
C ASN A 97 -3.29 -5.25 15.42
N GLY A 98 -4.53 -5.40 14.94
CA GLY A 98 -5.73 -5.56 15.77
C GLY A 98 -6.29 -4.28 16.41
N ARG A 99 -5.75 -3.10 16.08
CA ARG A 99 -6.22 -1.81 16.62
C ARG A 99 -6.86 -0.96 15.54
N ALA A 100 -8.00 -0.33 15.84
CA ALA A 100 -8.65 0.57 14.89
C ALA A 100 -7.72 1.73 14.51
N HIS A 101 -7.61 1.98 13.20
CA HIS A 101 -6.76 3.04 12.65
C HIS A 101 -7.05 4.41 13.30
N GLU A 102 -8.32 4.73 13.58
CA GLU A 102 -8.76 5.94 14.29
C GLU A 102 -8.05 6.15 15.63
N GLY A 103 -7.75 5.06 16.36
CA GLY A 103 -7.10 5.12 17.68
C GLY A 103 -5.58 5.23 17.65
N ILE A 104 -4.94 5.09 16.49
CA ILE A 104 -3.46 5.06 16.36
C ILE A 104 -2.89 6.20 15.50
N GLY A 105 -3.72 7.17 15.11
CA GLY A 105 -3.33 8.30 14.27
C GLY A 105 -4.08 8.42 12.95
N GLY A 106 -5.12 7.61 12.74
CA GLY A 106 -5.95 7.64 11.54
C GLY A 106 -5.19 7.17 10.30
N LEU A 107 -5.55 7.69 9.14
CA LEU A 107 -4.96 7.33 7.86
C LEU A 107 -3.50 7.79 7.69
N ALA A 108 -3.09 8.81 8.44
CA ALA A 108 -1.72 9.30 8.46
C ALA A 108 -0.78 8.44 9.31
N ALA A 109 -1.29 7.39 9.97
CA ALA A 109 -0.46 6.51 10.77
C ALA A 109 0.59 5.79 9.88
N PRO A 110 1.86 5.77 10.29
CA PRO A 110 2.92 5.11 9.54
C PRO A 110 2.80 3.58 9.66
N LEU A 111 3.00 2.89 8.54
CA LEU A 111 3.07 1.43 8.48
C LEU A 111 4.51 0.97 8.63
N ARG A 112 4.68 -0.19 9.24
CA ARG A 112 5.98 -0.82 9.49
C ARG A 112 6.03 -2.22 8.88
N ASP A 113 7.25 -2.70 8.64
CA ASP A 113 7.45 -4.07 8.19
C ASP A 113 6.85 -5.06 9.19
N GLY A 114 6.12 -6.05 8.67
CA GLY A 114 5.43 -7.07 9.44
C GLY A 114 4.08 -6.64 10.00
N ASP A 115 3.62 -5.41 9.78
CA ASP A 115 2.29 -4.98 10.23
C ASP A 115 1.18 -5.78 9.54
N GLU A 116 0.15 -6.11 10.30
CA GLU A 116 -1.06 -6.74 9.79
C GLU A 116 -2.18 -5.71 9.70
N VAL A 117 -2.65 -5.45 8.48
CA VAL A 117 -3.79 -4.59 8.20
C VAL A 117 -5.01 -5.46 7.92
N THR A 118 -6.07 -5.31 8.69
CA THR A 118 -7.31 -6.07 8.51
C THR A 118 -8.46 -5.14 8.14
N VAL A 119 -9.13 -5.44 7.03
CA VAL A 119 -10.37 -4.79 6.60
C VAL A 119 -11.55 -5.61 7.13
N LEU A 120 -12.24 -5.07 8.12
CA LEU A 120 -13.48 -5.63 8.66
C LEU A 120 -14.68 -4.89 8.08
N PRO A 121 -15.75 -5.57 7.64
CA PRO A 121 -17.02 -4.90 7.41
C PRO A 121 -17.68 -4.58 8.75
N GLY A 122 -18.32 -3.42 8.87
CA GLY A 122 -19.09 -2.97 10.04
C GLY A 122 -20.27 -3.89 10.39
N PHE A 123 -20.63 -4.82 9.50
CA PHE A 123 -21.58 -5.91 9.76
C PHE A 123 -20.94 -7.19 10.34
N ALA A 124 -19.67 -7.17 10.79
CA ALA A 124 -18.96 -8.32 11.37
C ALA A 124 -19.50 -8.79 12.74
N GLY A 125 -20.80 -8.66 13.00
CA GLY A 125 -21.51 -9.28 14.12
C GLY A 125 -21.98 -10.72 13.85
N GLY A 126 -21.71 -11.31 12.68
CA GLY A 126 -22.24 -12.64 12.36
C GLY A 126 -21.69 -13.31 11.09
N ALA A 127 -20.43 -13.08 10.71
CA ALA A 127 -19.81 -13.88 9.66
C ALA A 127 -19.35 -15.23 10.24
N ASP A 128 -20.33 -16.12 10.27
CA ASP A 128 -20.32 -17.52 10.58
C ASP A 128 -18.99 -18.22 10.26
N GLY A 129 -18.35 -18.76 11.30
CA GLY A 129 -17.29 -19.75 11.20
C GLY A 129 -17.85 -21.13 10.80
N SER A 130 -18.61 -21.19 9.69
CA SER A 130 -19.07 -22.46 9.14
C SER A 130 -17.90 -23.20 8.50
N ARG A 131 -17.38 -24.13 9.29
CA ARG A 131 -16.60 -25.29 8.89
C ARG A 131 -17.30 -26.04 7.74
N SER A 132 -16.54 -26.43 6.70
CA SER A 132 -16.60 -27.69 5.92
C SER A 132 -16.31 -27.44 4.42
N GLY A 133 -15.48 -28.18 3.70
CA GLY A 133 -14.88 -29.47 4.02
C GLY A 133 -13.53 -29.67 3.31
N PHE A 134 -12.64 -30.29 4.08
CA PHE A 134 -11.49 -31.04 3.60
C PHE A 134 -11.55 -32.34 4.40
N ASP A 135 -12.16 -33.37 3.82
CA ASP A 135 -11.80 -34.77 4.04
C ASP A 135 -12.34 -35.60 2.88
N SER A 136 -11.54 -36.58 2.46
CA SER A 136 -11.61 -37.31 1.18
C SER A 136 -12.70 -38.38 1.11
#